data_AF-A0A158NIV1-F1
#
_entry.id   AF-A0A158NIV1-F1
#
_cell.length_a   1.000
_cell.length_b   1.000
_cell.length_c   1.000
_cell.angle_alpha   90.00
_cell.angle_beta   90.00
_cell.angle_gamma   90.00
#
_symmetry.space_group_name_H-M   'P 1'
#
loop_
_entity.id
_entity.type
_entity.pdbx_description
1 polymer ?
#
loop_
_entity_poly.entity_id
_entity_poly.type
_entity_poly.pdbx_seq_one_letter_code
_entity_poly.pdbx_strand_id
1 'polypeptide(L)'
;MESQMILPQEQMDFNRSCTDSLVILTNNIHTSFLANEVVAAAFLDITGAFDNVLSEAVLSETQKIGIPARLRKFIQKTLSLIEVYTLLRSHLSEVYSVHKRTPQDSMLAQLTIFLVFARWTSTTPWN
;
A
#
# COMPACT_ATOMS: atom_id res chain seq x y z
N MET A 1 -18.81 14.97 -1.71
CA MET A 1 -17.56 14.86 -0.91
C MET A 1 -16.51 13.99 -1.63
N GLU A 2 -16.57 13.89 -2.96
CA GLU A 2 -15.66 13.11 -3.84
C GLU A 2 -14.59 13.99 -4.51
N SER A 3 -14.39 15.22 -4.04
CA SER A 3 -13.68 16.28 -4.79
C SER A 3 -12.15 16.21 -4.73
N GLN A 4 -11.57 15.19 -4.09
CA GLN A 4 -10.13 14.97 -4.16
C GLN A 4 -9.92 13.55 -4.67
N MET A 5 -9.65 13.45 -5.97
CA MET A 5 -9.28 12.23 -6.68
C MET A 5 -7.86 11.83 -6.24
N ILE A 6 -7.72 11.46 -4.97
CA ILE A 6 -6.45 11.00 -4.38
C ILE A 6 -6.12 9.61 -4.94
N LEU A 7 -7.12 8.89 -5.45
CA LEU A 7 -6.97 7.53 -5.96
C LEU A 7 -7.26 7.45 -7.47
N PRO A 8 -6.52 6.58 -8.18
CA PRO A 8 -6.89 6.15 -9.53
C PRO A 8 -8.29 5.55 -9.53
N GLN A 9 -9.04 5.74 -10.62
CA GLN A 9 -10.36 5.13 -10.76
C GLN A 9 -10.28 3.61 -10.91
N GLU A 10 -9.10 3.11 -11.26
CA GLU A 10 -8.75 1.71 -11.52
C GLU A 10 -8.17 1.02 -10.28
N GLN A 11 -7.95 1.74 -9.17
CA GLN A 11 -7.56 1.12 -7.92
C GLN A 11 -8.79 0.50 -7.26
N MET A 12 -8.85 -0.83 -7.26
CA MET A 12 -10.05 -1.58 -6.87
C MET A 12 -10.02 -2.05 -5.42
N ASP A 13 -8.85 -2.06 -4.77
CA ASP A 13 -8.71 -2.48 -3.38
C ASP A 13 -9.52 -1.57 -2.43
N PHE A 14 -10.18 -2.18 -1.43
CA PHE A 14 -10.94 -1.56 -0.34
C PHE A 14 -12.30 -0.94 -0.68
N ASN A 15 -12.55 -0.50 -1.93
CA ASN A 15 -13.80 0.16 -2.32
C ASN A 15 -14.55 -0.52 -3.48
N ARG A 16 -13.96 -1.53 -4.14
CA ARG A 16 -14.58 -2.26 -5.27
C ARG A 16 -14.24 -3.75 -5.21
N SER A 17 -15.02 -4.57 -5.91
CA SER A 17 -14.83 -6.03 -5.89
C SER A 17 -13.67 -6.46 -6.80
N CYS A 18 -12.99 -7.56 -6.45
CA CYS A 18 -12.10 -8.26 -7.37
C CYS A 18 -12.81 -8.62 -8.69
N THR A 19 -14.11 -8.95 -8.61
CA THR A 19 -14.96 -9.20 -9.79
C THR A 19 -14.96 -8.03 -10.76
N ASP A 20 -15.04 -6.79 -10.24
CA ASP A 20 -15.06 -5.59 -11.08
C ASP A 20 -13.73 -5.42 -11.82
N SER A 21 -12.61 -5.76 -11.17
CA SER A 21 -11.27 -5.74 -11.78
C SER A 21 -11.19 -6.71 -12.96
N LEU A 22 -11.70 -7.93 -12.77
CA LEU A 22 -11.73 -8.96 -13.82
C LEU A 22 -12.66 -8.57 -14.97
N VAL A 23 -13.82 -7.97 -14.66
CA VAL A 23 -14.75 -7.47 -15.68
C VAL A 23 -14.12 -6.37 -16.51
N ILE A 24 -13.46 -5.38 -15.89
CA ILE A 24 -12.77 -4.30 -16.59
C ILE A 24 -11.66 -4.87 -17.49
N LEU A 25 -10.80 -5.74 -16.96
CA LEU A 25 -9.72 -6.36 -17.74
C LEU A 25 -10.26 -7.16 -18.93
N THR A 26 -11.27 -7.98 -18.70
CA THR A 26 -11.88 -8.82 -19.74
C THR A 26 -12.55 -7.95 -20.82
N ASN A 27 -13.24 -6.89 -20.41
CA ASN A 27 -13.87 -5.96 -21.34
C ASN A 27 -12.83 -5.19 -22.18
N ASN A 28 -11.71 -4.76 -21.58
CA ASN A 28 -10.63 -4.11 -22.31
C ASN A 28 -9.99 -5.04 -23.35
N ILE A 29 -9.81 -6.32 -23.02
CA ILE A 29 -9.32 -7.33 -23.97
C ILE A 29 -10.31 -7.51 -25.12
N HIS A 30 -11.60 -7.72 -24.81
CA HIS A 30 -12.63 -7.95 -25.82
C HIS A 30 -12.81 -6.75 -26.75
N THR A 31 -12.85 -5.54 -26.22
CA THR A 31 -13.00 -4.31 -27.01
C THR A 31 -11.81 -4.07 -27.93
N SER A 32 -10.59 -4.31 -27.46
CA SER A 32 -9.38 -4.21 -28.28
C SER A 32 -9.37 -5.23 -29.42
N PHE A 33 -9.81 -6.47 -29.16
CA PHE A 33 -9.94 -7.48 -30.23
C PHE A 33 -10.99 -7.10 -31.27
N LEU A 34 -12.13 -6.52 -30.85
CA LEU A 34 -13.13 -6.00 -31.79
C LEU A 34 -12.59 -4.84 -32.63
N ALA A 35 -11.66 -4.06 -32.09
CA ALA A 35 -10.97 -2.99 -32.79
C ALA A 35 -9.79 -3.46 -33.67
N ASN A 36 -9.51 -4.78 -33.76
CA ASN A 36 -8.33 -5.36 -34.40
C ASN A 36 -6.99 -4.82 -33.84
N GLU A 37 -6.97 -4.46 -32.56
CA GLU A 37 -5.77 -4.01 -31.86
C GLU A 37 -5.05 -5.16 -31.16
N VAL A 38 -3.74 -5.01 -30.96
CA VAL A 38 -2.92 -5.96 -30.21
C VAL A 38 -2.95 -5.58 -28.73
N VAL A 39 -3.32 -6.53 -27.88
CA VAL A 39 -3.34 -6.34 -26.43
C VAL A 39 -2.08 -6.92 -25.82
N ALA A 40 -1.38 -6.11 -25.03
CA ALA A 40 -0.29 -6.55 -24.16
C ALA A 40 -0.63 -6.20 -22.70
N ALA A 41 -0.41 -7.14 -21.78
CA ALA A 41 -0.63 -6.94 -20.35
C ALA A 41 0.65 -7.25 -19.57
N ALA A 42 1.00 -6.36 -18.64
CA ALA A 42 2.12 -6.53 -17.72
C ALA A 42 1.57 -6.70 -16.29
N PHE A 43 1.93 -7.80 -15.64
CA PHE A 43 1.55 -8.08 -14.26
C PHE A 43 2.77 -7.90 -13.36
N LEU A 44 2.61 -7.11 -12.29
CA LEU A 44 3.65 -6.84 -11.31
C LEU A 44 3.23 -7.43 -9.96
N ASP A 45 4.06 -8.29 -9.39
CA ASP A 45 3.90 -8.82 -8.04
C ASP A 45 5.04 -8.31 -7.15
N ILE A 46 4.69 -7.72 -6.00
CA ILE A 46 5.65 -7.09 -5.08
C ILE A 46 5.91 -8.06 -3.92
N THR A 47 7.08 -8.70 -3.94
CA THR A 47 7.49 -9.61 -2.86
C THR A 47 7.65 -8.88 -1.54
N GLY A 48 6.93 -9.35 -0.51
CA GLY A 48 7.06 -8.82 0.86
C GLY A 48 6.65 -7.35 0.98
N ALA A 49 5.60 -6.94 0.26
CA ALA A 49 5.14 -5.54 0.22
C ALA A 49 4.91 -4.90 1.60
N PHE A 50 4.50 -5.68 2.60
CA PHE A 50 4.28 -5.21 3.98
C PHE A 50 5.53 -5.21 4.86
N ASP A 51 6.50 -6.06 4.53
CA ASP A 51 7.72 -6.27 5.31
C ASP A 51 8.81 -5.26 4.92
N ASN A 52 8.80 -4.82 3.65
CA ASN A 52 9.84 -3.99 3.05
C ASN A 52 9.42 -2.52 2.87
N VAL A 53 8.45 -2.05 3.67
CA VAL A 53 7.97 -0.67 3.58
C VAL A 53 9.03 0.30 4.11
N LEU A 54 9.42 1.26 3.27
CA LEU A 54 10.26 2.39 3.68
C LEU A 54 9.43 3.41 4.47
N SER A 55 9.58 3.44 5.79
CA SER A 55 8.79 4.31 6.67
C SER A 55 8.91 5.80 6.31
N GLU A 56 10.09 6.24 5.88
CA GLU A 56 10.34 7.62 5.44
C GLU A 56 9.55 7.99 4.19
N ALA A 57 9.44 7.07 3.23
CA ALA A 57 8.67 7.27 2.01
C ALA A 57 7.19 7.46 2.36
N VAL A 58 6.64 6.60 3.22
CA VAL A 58 5.24 6.70 3.68
C VAL A 58 4.99 8.03 4.39
N LEU A 59 5.90 8.46 5.28
CA LEU A 59 5.75 9.74 5.99
C LEU A 59 5.83 10.96 5.07
N SER A 60 6.68 10.91 4.04
CA SER A 60 6.76 11.94 3.01
C SER A 60 5.46 12.02 2.21
N GLU A 61 4.90 10.89 1.78
CA GLU A 61 3.65 10.87 1.02
C GLU A 61 2.46 11.33 1.85
N THR A 62 2.32 10.84 3.09
CA THR A 62 1.25 11.29 4.01
C THR A 62 1.31 12.80 4.25
N GLN A 63 2.52 13.39 4.24
CA GLN A 63 2.66 14.85 4.33
C GLN A 63 2.13 15.56 3.09
N LYS A 64 2.45 15.06 1.89
CA LYS A 64 2.03 15.67 0.62
C LYS A 64 0.52 15.65 0.44
N ILE A 65 -0.16 14.58 0.86
CA ILE A 65 -1.63 14.48 0.81
C ILE A 65 -2.34 15.22 1.96
N GLY A 66 -1.60 15.98 2.78
CA GLY A 66 -2.19 16.84 3.81
C GLY A 66 -2.60 16.13 5.10
N ILE A 67 -2.11 14.91 5.38
CA ILE A 67 -2.45 14.21 6.63
C ILE A 67 -1.91 14.99 7.85
N PRO A 68 -2.73 15.22 8.88
CA PRO A 68 -2.32 15.93 10.09
C PRO A 68 -1.09 15.31 10.77
N ALA A 69 -0.21 16.16 11.31
CA ALA A 69 1.04 15.75 11.94
C ALA A 69 0.85 14.73 13.09
N ARG A 70 -0.26 14.79 13.82
CA ARG A 70 -0.60 13.82 14.87
C ARG A 70 -0.79 12.41 14.31
N LEU A 71 -1.48 12.28 13.18
CA LEU A 71 -1.72 10.99 12.53
C LEU A 71 -0.43 10.48 11.87
N ARG A 72 0.38 11.37 11.28
CA ARG A 72 1.72 11.00 10.77
C ARG A 72 2.64 10.47 11.86
N LYS A 73 2.65 11.08 13.05
CA LYS A 73 3.41 10.57 14.21
C LYS A 73 2.93 9.19 14.67
N PHE A 74 1.62 8.94 14.60
CA PHE A 74 1.06 7.62 14.92
C PHE A 74 1.51 6.55 13.91
N ILE A 75 1.45 6.88 12.61
CA ILE A 75 1.94 6.02 11.53
C ILE A 75 3.44 5.74 11.69
N GLN A 76 4.24 6.78 11.95
CA GLN A 76 5.69 6.67 12.20
C GLN A 76 5.98 5.69 13.33
N LYS A 77 5.38 5.88 14.51
CA LYS A 77 5.55 4.97 15.66
C LYS A 77 5.12 3.54 15.35
N THR A 78 4.17 3.37 14.44
CA THR A 78 3.70 2.04 14.06
C THR A 78 4.65 1.35 13.10
N LEU A 79 5.36 2.08 12.25
CA LEU A 79 6.34 1.56 11.28
C LEU A 79 7.78 1.49 11.83
N SER A 80 8.06 2.14 12.97
CA SER A 80 9.38 2.14 13.61
C SER A 80 9.77 0.79 14.21
N LEU A 81 11.08 0.60 14.34
CA LEU A 81 11.75 -0.45 15.12
C LEU A 81 11.13 -0.58 16.52
N ILE A 82 10.88 -1.82 16.94
CA ILE A 82 10.41 -2.13 18.30
C ILE A 82 11.50 -2.91 19.01
N GLU A 83 11.83 -2.47 20.21
CA GLU A 83 12.63 -3.25 21.15
C GLU A 83 11.73 -4.27 21.85
N VAL A 84 12.04 -5.54 21.68
CA VAL A 84 11.28 -6.65 22.26
C VAL A 84 12.16 -7.36 23.28
N TYR A 85 11.58 -7.63 24.45
CA TYR A 85 12.16 -8.48 25.48
C TYR A 85 11.17 -9.58 25.84
N THR A 86 11.69 -10.74 26.22
CA THR A 86 10.91 -11.91 26.63
C THR A 86 11.09 -12.11 28.13
N LEU A 87 9.98 -12.21 28.87
CA LEU A 87 10.01 -12.54 30.29
C LEU A 87 9.82 -14.06 30.44
N LEU A 88 10.89 -14.78 30.79
CA LEU A 88 10.80 -16.21 31.06
C LEU A 88 11.13 -16.48 32.53
N ARG A 89 10.15 -17.04 33.28
CA ARG A 89 10.33 -17.46 34.68
C ARG A 89 11.09 -16.42 35.53
N SER A 90 10.60 -15.17 35.54
CA SER A 90 11.17 -14.03 36.29
C SER A 90 12.55 -13.49 35.84
N HIS A 91 13.12 -13.98 34.73
CA HIS A 91 14.26 -13.35 34.07
C HIS A 91 13.82 -12.58 32.83
N LEU A 92 14.23 -11.31 32.73
CA LEU A 92 14.17 -10.54 31.48
C LEU A 92 15.28 -11.04 30.56
N SER A 93 14.94 -11.40 29.32
CA SER A 93 15.93 -11.63 28.27
C SER A 93 16.56 -10.32 27.81
N GLU A 94 17.67 -10.43 27.09
CA GLU A 94 18.30 -9.29 26.42
C GLU A 94 17.31 -8.60 25.48
N VAL A 95 17.46 -7.28 25.37
CA VAL A 95 16.62 -6.47 24.46
C VAL A 95 17.04 -6.76 23.03
N TYR A 96 16.11 -7.29 22.24
CA TYR A 96 16.30 -7.48 20.81
C TYR A 96 15.55 -6.41 20.03
N SER A 97 16.29 -5.62 19.26
CA SER A 97 15.70 -4.65 18.35
C SER A 97 15.18 -5.39 17.11
N VAL A 98 13.86 -5.44 16.96
CA VAL A 98 13.20 -6.07 15.81
C VAL A 98 12.74 -4.97 14.85
N HIS A 99 13.16 -5.09 13.59
CA HIS A 99 12.57 -4.28 12.53
C HIS A 99 11.12 -4.71 12.35
N LYS A 100 10.19 -3.82 12.66
CA LYS A 100 8.78 -4.17 12.65
C LYS A 100 8.34 -4.36 11.20
N ARG A 101 8.11 -5.61 10.81
CA ARG A 101 7.25 -5.94 9.69
C ARG A 101 5.88 -5.35 9.98
N THR A 102 5.29 -4.63 9.04
CA THR A 102 3.91 -4.16 9.25
C THR A 102 3.04 -5.41 9.40
N PRO A 103 2.32 -5.61 10.51
CA PRO A 103 1.52 -6.83 10.68
C PRO A 103 0.56 -6.90 9.49
N GLN A 104 0.65 -7.95 8.67
CA GLN A 104 -0.11 -8.09 7.41
C GLN A 104 -1.63 -8.00 7.64
N ASP A 105 -2.02 -8.34 8.85
CA ASP A 105 -3.34 -8.35 9.47
C ASP A 105 -3.74 -7.02 10.14
N SER A 106 -2.94 -5.96 10.00
CA SER A 106 -3.28 -4.63 10.53
C SER A 106 -3.87 -3.70 9.46
N MET A 107 -4.89 -2.93 9.85
CA MET A 107 -5.47 -1.86 9.03
C MET A 107 -4.43 -0.83 8.56
N LEU A 108 -3.32 -0.70 9.29
CA LEU A 108 -2.21 0.19 8.95
C LEU A 108 -1.30 -0.37 7.85
N ALA A 109 -1.15 -1.69 7.77
CA ALA A 109 -0.47 -2.34 6.64
C ALA A 109 -1.23 -2.07 5.34
N GLN A 110 -2.55 -2.18 5.39
CA GLN A 110 -3.44 -1.85 4.27
C GLN A 110 -3.36 -0.36 3.89
N LEU A 111 -3.37 0.57 4.86
CA LEU A 111 -3.16 2.00 4.60
C LEU A 111 -1.79 2.29 3.97
N THR A 112 -0.77 1.52 4.36
CA THR A 112 0.59 1.71 3.88
C THR A 112 0.72 1.29 2.41
N ILE A 113 0.19 0.13 2.04
CA ILE A 113 0.11 -0.29 0.63
C ILE A 113 -0.72 0.70 -0.19
N PHE A 114 -1.86 1.13 0.34
CA PHE A 114 -2.72 2.13 -0.28
C PHE A 114 -1.98 3.41 -0.67
N LEU A 115 -1.11 3.93 0.21
CA LEU A 115 -0.33 5.15 -0.04
C LEU A 115 0.81 4.92 -1.04
N VAL A 116 1.43 3.73 -1.04
CA VAL A 116 2.49 3.37 -1.99
C VAL A 116 1.93 3.26 -3.41
N PHE A 117 0.78 2.60 -3.59
CA PHE A 117 0.15 2.45 -4.90
C PHE A 117 -0.38 3.77 -5.46
N ALA A 118 -1.02 4.61 -4.64
CA ALA A 118 -1.47 5.94 -5.05
C ALA A 118 -0.31 6.85 -5.56
N ARG A 119 0.90 6.68 -5.00
CA ARG A 119 2.12 7.33 -5.53
C ARG A 119 2.53 6.77 -6.88
N TRP A 120 2.59 5.44 -7.03
CA TRP A 120 3.05 4.81 -8.27
C TRP A 120 2.25 5.32 -9.47
N THR A 121 0.92 5.34 -9.34
CA THR A 121 0.00 5.81 -10.40
C THR A 121 0.03 7.32 -10.65
N SER A 122 0.39 8.14 -9.66
CA SER A 122 0.52 9.61 -9.85
C SER A 122 1.86 10.03 -10.46
N THR A 123 2.86 9.15 -10.45
CA THR A 123 4.20 9.40 -11.01
C THR A 123 4.43 8.80 -12.39
N THR A 124 3.54 7.96 -12.90
CA THR A 124 3.62 7.38 -14.25
C THR A 124 3.04 8.34 -15.30
N PRO A 125 3.85 8.86 -16.24
CA PRO A 125 3.36 9.67 -17.34
C PRO A 125 2.82 8.76 -18.45
N TRP A 126 1.58 8.31 -18.30
CA TRP A 126 0.80 7.76 -19.43
C TRP A 126 -0.43 8.64 -19.63
N ASN A 127 -0.16 9.87 -20.08
CA ASN A 127 -1.08 10.70 -20.86
C ASN A 127 -0.38 11.03 -22.17
#